data_AF-A0A833H4A1-F1
#
_entry.id   AF-A0A833H4A1-F1
#
_cell.length_a   1.000
_cell.length_b   1.000
_cell.length_c   1.000
_cell.angle_alpha   90.00
_cell.angle_beta   90.00
_cell.angle_gamma   90.00
#
_symmetry.space_group_name_H-M   'P 1'
#
loop_
_entity.id
_entity.type
_entity.pdbx_description
1 polymer ?
#
loop_
_entity_poly.entity_id
_entity_poly.type
_entity_poly.pdbx_seq_one_letter_code
_entity_poly.pdbx_strand_id
1 'polypeptide(L)'
;MNIRLLLISLLSLLSILLIGCKARPEESDLVRVKEHFLQMRFQAAFRPELQSKSDLELFLLSCEQNRVRCDPLLEMLKEKDRPFYDALKGVPAAKK
;
A
#
# COMPACT_ATOMS: atom_id res chain seq x y z
N MET A 1 -43.31 20.46 12.08
CA MET A 1 -42.18 19.55 11.77
C MET A 1 -40.99 20.43 11.36
N ASN A 2 -39.95 20.51 12.18
CA ASN A 2 -38.93 21.57 12.09
C ASN A 2 -37.87 21.24 11.01
N ILE A 3 -37.84 22.03 9.94
CA ILE A 3 -36.91 21.90 8.80
C ILE A 3 -35.43 21.83 9.25
N ARG A 4 -35.09 22.48 10.37
CA ARG A 4 -33.75 22.43 10.98
C ARG A 4 -33.35 21.04 11.48
N LEU A 5 -34.29 20.27 12.04
CA LEU A 5 -34.03 18.90 12.49
C LEU A 5 -33.84 17.94 11.31
N LEU A 6 -34.58 18.15 10.20
CA LEU A 6 -34.41 17.39 8.97
C LEU A 6 -33.03 17.61 8.33
N LEU A 7 -32.56 18.86 8.28
CA LEU A 7 -31.24 19.20 7.75
C LEU A 7 -30.09 18.57 8.56
N ILE A 8 -30.20 18.60 9.89
CA ILE A 8 -29.19 18.00 10.78
C ILE A 8 -29.17 16.47 10.59
N SER A 9 -30.34 15.82 10.55
CA SER A 9 -30.42 14.37 10.34
C SER A 9 -29.90 13.95 8.96
N LEU A 10 -30.10 14.78 7.92
CA LEU A 10 -29.60 14.52 6.58
C LEU A 10 -28.07 14.68 6.50
N LEU A 11 -27.49 15.69 7.16
CA LEU A 11 -26.03 15.88 7.22
C LEU A 11 -25.33 14.75 8.01
N SER A 12 -25.94 14.27 9.09
CA SER A 12 -25.40 13.15 9.88
C SER A 12 -25.39 11.85 9.07
N LEU A 13 -26.39 11.60 8.23
CA LEU A 13 -26.43 10.44 7.35
C LEU A 13 -25.36 10.48 6.25
N LEU A 14 -25.08 11.67 5.70
CA LEU A 14 -24.09 11.87 4.64
C LEU A 14 -22.65 11.60 5.11
N SER A 15 -22.38 11.86 6.38
CA SER A 15 -21.05 11.70 6.99
C SER A 15 -20.65 10.22 7.15
N ILE A 16 -21.63 9.31 7.23
CA ILE A 16 -21.39 7.87 7.39
C ILE A 16 -21.00 7.22 6.06
N LEU A 17 -21.47 7.76 4.92
CA LEU A 17 -21.16 7.26 3.58
C LEU A 17 -19.72 7.57 3.10
N LEU A 18 -19.03 8.52 3.73
CA LEU A 18 -17.68 8.95 3.33
C LEU A 18 -16.55 8.19 4.02
N ILE A 19 -16.85 7.28 4.96
CA ILE A 19 -15.84 6.58 5.79
C ILE A 19 -15.24 5.35 5.05
N GLY A 20 -15.74 4.97 3.88
CA GLY A 20 -15.51 3.63 3.31
C GLY A 20 -14.74 3.50 2.00
N CYS A 21 -14.42 4.57 1.26
CA CYS A 21 -13.73 4.42 -0.03
C CYS A 21 -12.21 4.27 0.16
N LYS A 22 -11.73 3.08 0.54
CA LYS A 22 -10.33 2.72 0.23
C LYS A 22 -10.27 2.35 -1.26
N ALA A 23 -9.97 3.34 -2.10
CA ALA A 23 -9.76 3.13 -3.53
C ALA A 23 -8.79 1.96 -3.76
N ARG A 24 -9.10 1.13 -4.77
CA ARG A 24 -8.19 0.08 -5.22
C ARG A 24 -6.89 0.76 -5.69
N PRO A 25 -5.71 0.23 -5.37
CA PRO A 25 -4.46 0.83 -5.83
C PRO A 25 -4.40 0.85 -7.35
N GLU A 26 -3.75 1.88 -7.88
CA GLU A 26 -3.47 2.07 -9.29
C GLU A 26 -2.01 1.72 -9.62
N GLU A 27 -1.67 1.69 -10.91
CA GLU A 27 -0.30 1.43 -11.35
C GLU A 27 0.70 2.48 -10.85
N SER A 28 0.25 3.73 -10.73
CA SER A 28 1.04 4.82 -10.14
C SER A 28 1.40 4.56 -8.68
N ASP A 29 0.52 3.89 -7.92
CA ASP A 29 0.80 3.46 -6.55
C ASP A 29 1.86 2.37 -6.51
N LEU A 30 1.83 1.45 -7.48
CA LEU A 30 2.83 0.39 -7.59
C LEU A 30 4.23 0.97 -7.85
N VAL A 31 4.34 1.93 -8.78
CA VAL A 31 5.61 2.62 -9.06
C VAL A 31 6.10 3.33 -7.80
N ARG A 32 5.25 4.14 -7.16
CA ARG A 32 5.60 4.92 -5.98
C ARG A 32 6.07 4.04 -4.82
N VAL A 33 5.38 2.92 -4.56
CA VAL A 33 5.76 1.98 -3.51
C VAL A 33 7.06 1.25 -3.84
N LYS A 34 7.29 0.85 -5.10
CA LYS A 34 8.56 0.24 -5.53
C LYS A 34 9.74 1.18 -5.33
N GLU A 35 9.61 2.45 -5.72
CA GLU A 35 10.66 3.46 -5.54
C GLU A 35 10.97 3.69 -4.07
N HIS A 36 9.95 3.85 -3.24
CA HIS A 36 10.11 4.02 -1.81
C HIS A 36 10.73 2.78 -1.13
N PHE A 37 10.33 1.57 -1.56
CA PHE A 37 10.95 0.32 -1.12
C PHE A 37 12.44 0.28 -1.45
N LEU A 38 12.85 0.63 -2.68
CA LEU A 38 14.25 0.65 -3.06
C LEU A 38 15.06 1.65 -2.23
N GLN A 39 14.48 2.81 -1.94
CA GLN A 39 15.07 3.80 -1.05
C GLN A 39 15.25 3.24 0.37
N MET A 40 14.21 2.62 0.95
CA MET A 40 14.32 2.01 2.28
C MET A 40 15.31 0.85 2.32
N ARG A 41 15.35 0.02 1.28
CA ARG A 41 16.31 -1.07 1.16
C ARG A 41 17.74 -0.55 1.11
N PHE A 42 17.99 0.54 0.39
CA PHE A 42 19.29 1.22 0.44
C PHE A 42 19.59 1.76 1.84
N GLN A 43 18.59 2.35 2.51
CA GLN A 43 18.72 2.85 3.88
C GLN A 43 18.97 1.76 4.93
N ALA A 44 18.55 0.53 4.68
CA ALA A 44 18.77 -0.59 5.58
C ALA A 44 20.26 -0.89 5.82
N ALA A 45 21.17 -0.43 4.95
CA ALA A 45 22.61 -0.54 5.17
C ALA A 45 23.13 0.34 6.32
N PHE A 46 22.40 1.39 6.71
CA PHE A 46 22.84 2.38 7.71
C PHE A 46 21.79 2.72 8.76
N ARG A 47 20.58 2.14 8.68
CA ARG A 47 19.50 2.28 9.66
C ARG A 47 19.22 0.93 10.33
N PRO A 48 19.68 0.69 11.58
CA PRO A 48 19.52 -0.59 12.27
C PRO A 48 18.07 -1.09 12.34
N GLU A 49 17.11 -0.17 12.45
CA GLU A 49 15.68 -0.47 12.47
C GLU A 49 15.14 -1.04 11.16
N LEU A 50 15.82 -0.77 10.05
CA LEU A 50 15.50 -1.31 8.72
C LEU A 50 16.34 -2.54 8.40
N GLN A 51 17.57 -2.63 8.92
CA GLN A 51 18.51 -3.73 8.66
C GLN A 51 17.96 -5.10 9.08
N SER A 52 17.15 -5.15 10.14
CA SER A 52 16.53 -6.38 10.65
C SER A 52 15.32 -6.85 9.83
N LYS A 53 14.86 -6.05 8.85
CA LYS A 53 13.67 -6.34 8.04
C LYS A 53 14.06 -7.05 6.75
N SER A 54 13.30 -8.07 6.39
CA SER A 54 13.35 -8.71 5.07
C SER A 54 12.86 -7.77 3.96
N ASP A 55 13.19 -8.09 2.71
CA ASP A 55 12.72 -7.33 1.53
C ASP A 55 11.17 -7.24 1.50
N LEU A 56 10.46 -8.32 1.85
CA LEU A 56 9.00 -8.30 1.96
C LEU A 56 8.52 -7.32 3.03
N GLU A 57 9.13 -7.32 4.22
CA GLU A 57 8.74 -6.43 5.31
C GLU A 57 9.02 -4.96 4.98
N LEU A 58 10.15 -4.67 4.31
CA LEU A 58 10.44 -3.34 3.79
C LEU A 58 9.43 -2.93 2.72
N PHE A 59 8.98 -3.84 1.86
CA PHE A 59 7.94 -3.54 0.88
C PHE A 59 6.59 -3.25 1.54
N LEU A 60 6.18 -4.05 2.53
CA LEU A 60 4.94 -3.83 3.29
C LEU A 60 4.98 -2.49 4.04
N LEU A 61 6.09 -2.18 4.71
CA LEU A 61 6.30 -0.89 5.36
C LEU A 61 6.25 0.27 4.34
N SER A 62 6.69 0.04 3.10
CA SER A 62 6.60 1.05 2.03
C SER A 62 5.17 1.33 1.61
N CYS A 63 4.29 0.32 1.49
CA CYS A 63 2.88 0.60 1.21
C CYS A 63 2.14 1.23 2.41
N GLU A 64 2.48 0.87 3.66
CA GLU A 64 1.97 1.58 4.85
C GLU A 64 2.34 3.07 4.84
N GLN A 65 3.61 3.40 4.61
CA GLN A 65 4.08 4.79 4.60
C GLN A 65 3.52 5.60 3.43
N ASN A 66 3.24 4.95 2.30
CA ASN A 66 2.59 5.56 1.14
C ASN A 66 1.05 5.57 1.22
N ARG A 67 0.47 5.08 2.33
CA ARG A 67 -0.99 4.97 2.54
C ARG A 67 -1.70 4.15 1.46
N VAL A 68 -1.01 3.16 0.89
CA VAL A 68 -1.51 2.25 -0.14
C VAL A 68 -1.89 0.92 0.51
N ARG A 69 -2.98 0.28 0.04
CA ARG A 69 -3.36 -1.06 0.51
C ARG A 69 -2.37 -2.10 -0.03
N CYS A 70 -1.60 -2.73 0.85
CA CYS A 70 -0.56 -3.69 0.45
C CYS A 70 -1.10 -4.95 -0.26
N ASP A 71 -2.17 -5.59 0.24
CA ASP A 71 -2.66 -6.85 -0.36
C ASP A 71 -3.04 -6.71 -1.84
N PRO A 72 -3.94 -5.76 -2.24
CA PRO A 72 -4.26 -5.60 -3.66
C PRO A 72 -3.07 -5.10 -4.49
N LEU A 73 -2.11 -4.41 -3.87
CA LEU A 73 -0.88 -3.99 -4.55
C LEU A 73 0.08 -5.16 -4.79
N LEU A 74 0.18 -6.10 -3.85
CA LEU A 74 0.97 -7.32 -3.99
C LEU A 74 0.41 -8.24 -5.07
N GLU A 75 -0.93 -8.38 -5.16
CA GLU A 75 -1.56 -9.11 -6.25
C GLU A 75 -1.30 -8.41 -7.60
N MET A 76 -1.44 -7.08 -7.66
CA MET A 76 -1.08 -6.31 -8.87
C MET A 76 0.39 -6.50 -9.25
N LEU A 77 1.30 -6.47 -8.27
CA LEU A 77 2.73 -6.69 -8.49
C LEU A 77 3.00 -8.10 -9.04
N LYS A 78 2.35 -9.12 -8.48
CA LYS A 78 2.48 -10.52 -8.94
C LYS A 78 1.98 -10.71 -10.38
N GLU A 79 0.94 -9.98 -10.78
CA GLU A 79 0.41 -10.00 -12.15
C GLU A 79 1.30 -9.23 -13.14
N LYS A 80 1.77 -8.04 -12.76
CA LYS A 80 2.49 -7.13 -13.66
C LYS A 80 4.00 -7.31 -13.69
N ASP A 81 4.60 -7.76 -12.58
CA ASP A 81 6.04 -7.89 -12.38
C ASP A 81 6.36 -9.05 -11.43
N ARG A 82 6.04 -10.25 -11.90
CA ARG A 82 6.30 -11.50 -11.18
C ARG A 82 7.78 -11.65 -10.76
N PRO A 83 8.80 -11.34 -11.57
CA PRO A 83 10.19 -11.44 -11.14
C PRO A 83 10.50 -10.60 -9.89
N PHE A 84 9.96 -9.38 -9.81
CA PHE A 84 10.11 -8.54 -8.62
C PHE A 84 9.35 -9.12 -7.42
N TYR A 85 8.14 -9.63 -7.63
CA TYR A 85 7.37 -10.31 -6.57
C TYR A 85 8.13 -11.51 -5.98
N ASP A 86 8.69 -12.37 -6.84
CA ASP A 86 9.46 -13.54 -6.43
C ASP A 86 10.72 -13.13 -5.65
N ALA A 87 11.41 -12.09 -6.12
CA ALA A 87 12.58 -11.52 -5.43
C ALA A 87 12.23 -11.03 -4.01
N LEU A 88 11.08 -10.37 -3.82
CA LEU A 88 10.62 -9.95 -2.47
C LEU A 88 10.41 -11.14 -1.53
N LYS A 89 9.97 -12.28 -2.06
CA LYS A 89 9.72 -13.51 -1.28
C LYS A 89 10.98 -14.35 -1.05
N GLY A 90 12.12 -13.94 -1.60
CA GLY A 90 13.34 -14.77 -1.58
C GLY A 90 13.22 -16.02 -2.45
N VAL A 91 12.24 -16.07 -3.37
CA VAL A 91 12.12 -17.14 -4.35
C VAL A 91 13.06 -16.80 -5.51
N PRO A 92 14.04 -17.66 -5.84
CA PRO A 92 14.92 -17.40 -6.97
C PRO A 92 14.08 -17.23 -8.23
N ALA A 93 14.23 -16.11 -8.93
CA ALA A 93 13.54 -15.88 -10.20
C ALA A 93 13.79 -17.10 -11.11
N ALA A 94 12.72 -17.79 -11.51
CA ALA A 94 12.82 -18.99 -12.32
C ALA A 94 13.60 -18.65 -13.60
N LYS A 95 14.80 -19.24 -13.74
CA LYS A 95 15.63 -19.07 -14.93
C LYS A 95 14.82 -19.54 -16.13
N LYS A 96 14.56 -18.64 -17.07
CA LYS A 96 13.95 -18.92 -18.37
C LYS A 96 15.00 -19.50 -19.31
#